data_AF-A0A932E6T6-F1
#
_entry.id   AF-A0A932E6T6-F1
#
_cell.length_a   1.000
_cell.length_b   1.000
_cell.length_c   1.000
_cell.angle_alpha   90.00
_cell.angle_beta   90.00
_cell.angle_gamma   90.00
#
_symmetry.space_group_name_H-M   'P 1'
#
loop_
_entity.id
_entity.type
_entity.pdbx_description
1 polymer ?
#
loop_
_entity_poly.entity_id
_entity_poly.type
_entity_poly.pdbx_seq_one_letter_code
_entity_poly.pdbx_strand_id
1 'polypeptide(L)'
;MKIRFGLIAACLLAITAIAPAKEPSINELGSATPAIAAAALDQVLANADTTSASALYIAAGAALKAGKLSDAGFLFYAARIRTAFDQALFPPRGAGGDSPLVALGALQFQLGSSLNPTLMADPKAYAAAVEKVKAWTPRAPDDYQPGWEYKQRTTLKAAEDAIRDLRAKFIEQMGSLSTLLNDERYFAAFRTVQKFNRGPATERPPREAYDAALKTMREIETVKGIPGPASRVKG
;
A
#
# COMPACT_ATOMS: atom_id res chain seq x y z
N MET A 1 64.61 -5.18 16.25
CA MET A 1 63.16 -5.36 16.45
C MET A 1 62.49 -3.99 16.33
N LYS A 2 61.80 -3.68 15.22
CA LYS A 2 61.20 -2.35 14.96
C LYS A 2 59.69 -2.41 15.19
N ILE A 3 59.20 -1.76 16.25
CA ILE A 3 57.77 -1.67 16.58
C ILE A 3 57.20 -0.45 15.84
N ARG A 4 56.28 -0.67 14.89
CA ARG A 4 55.55 0.40 14.20
C ARG A 4 54.25 0.69 14.97
N PHE A 5 54.16 1.87 15.56
CA PHE A 5 52.90 2.41 16.09
C PHE A 5 52.03 2.90 14.94
N GLY A 6 50.89 2.25 14.71
CA GLY A 6 49.86 2.68 13.76
C GLY A 6 48.98 3.74 14.40
N LEU A 7 48.88 4.91 13.75
CA LEU A 7 48.01 6.01 14.13
C LEU A 7 46.56 5.65 13.76
N ILE A 8 45.69 5.41 14.76
CA ILE A 8 44.26 5.23 14.54
C ILE A 8 43.62 6.62 14.53
N ALA A 9 43.29 7.13 13.34
CA ALA A 9 42.50 8.33 13.17
C ALA A 9 41.02 8.02 13.50
N ALA A 10 40.56 8.43 14.68
CA ALA A 10 39.16 8.34 15.05
C ALA A 10 38.36 9.44 14.31
N CYS A 11 37.71 9.09 13.21
CA CYS A 11 36.69 9.94 12.59
C CYS A 11 35.45 10.01 13.51
N LEU A 12 35.36 11.07 14.29
CA LEU A 12 34.11 11.48 14.95
C LEU A 12 33.11 11.93 13.89
N LEU A 13 32.24 11.02 13.45
CA LEU A 13 31.03 11.38 12.72
C LEU A 13 30.06 12.02 13.72
N ALA A 14 29.93 13.35 13.66
CA ALA A 14 28.90 14.06 14.40
C ALA A 14 27.53 13.62 13.84
N ILE A 15 26.79 12.81 14.61
CA ILE A 15 25.41 12.45 14.30
C ILE A 15 24.56 13.66 14.68
N THR A 16 24.26 14.52 13.71
CA THR A 16 23.24 15.56 13.92
C THR A 16 21.88 14.88 14.05
N ALA A 17 21.25 15.00 15.22
CA ALA A 17 19.88 14.56 15.41
C ALA A 17 18.98 15.38 14.47
N ILE A 18 18.47 14.74 13.41
CA ILE A 18 17.50 15.34 12.51
C ILE A 18 16.17 15.36 13.26
N ALA A 19 15.66 16.54 13.57
CA ALA A 19 14.32 16.70 14.15
C ALA A 19 13.28 16.00 13.24
N PRO A 20 12.27 15.32 13.81
CA PRO A 20 11.26 14.66 13.01
C PRO A 20 10.59 15.67 12.08
N ALA A 21 10.53 15.35 10.79
CA ALA A 21 9.89 16.22 9.81
C ALA A 21 8.39 16.31 10.13
N LYS A 22 7.87 17.53 10.25
CA LYS A 22 6.44 17.78 10.48
C LYS A 22 5.62 17.17 9.35
N GLU A 23 4.71 16.25 9.64
CA GLU A 23 3.82 15.64 8.64
C GLU A 23 3.14 16.73 7.78
N PRO A 24 3.19 16.63 6.44
CA PRO A 24 2.57 17.63 5.58
C PRO A 24 1.07 17.66 5.84
N SER A 25 0.51 18.86 5.85
CA SER A 25 -0.92 19.04 6.05
C SER A 25 -1.73 18.50 4.87
N ILE A 26 -2.99 18.15 5.14
CA ILE A 26 -3.94 17.73 4.11
C ILE A 26 -4.09 18.81 3.02
N ASN A 27 -4.00 20.09 3.39
CA ASN A 27 -4.07 21.22 2.47
C ASN A 27 -2.88 21.27 1.51
N GLU A 28 -1.69 20.86 1.95
CA GLU A 28 -0.51 20.79 1.10
C GLU A 28 -0.61 19.63 0.10
N LEU A 29 -1.03 18.44 0.54
CA LEU A 29 -1.26 17.28 -0.33
C LEU A 29 -2.42 17.52 -1.32
N GLY A 30 -3.42 18.28 -0.93
CA GLY A 30 -4.58 18.67 -1.74
C GLY A 30 -4.40 19.97 -2.51
N SER A 31 -3.22 20.60 -2.46
CA SER A 31 -2.99 21.92 -3.04
C SER A 31 -3.26 21.94 -4.54
N ALA A 32 -3.89 23.01 -5.01
CA ALA A 32 -4.06 23.27 -6.44
C ALA A 32 -2.73 23.59 -7.14
N THR A 33 -1.68 23.95 -6.39
CA THR A 33 -0.34 24.19 -6.91
C THR A 33 0.43 22.87 -7.01
N PRO A 34 0.74 22.37 -8.22
CA PRO A 34 1.35 21.04 -8.38
C PRO A 34 2.69 20.88 -7.66
N ALA A 35 3.50 21.95 -7.59
CA ALA A 35 4.78 21.93 -6.89
C ALA A 35 4.64 21.71 -5.38
N ILE A 36 3.63 22.32 -4.75
CA ILE A 36 3.36 22.14 -3.31
C ILE A 36 2.89 20.71 -3.04
N ALA A 37 1.94 20.21 -3.85
CA ALA A 37 1.44 18.85 -3.72
C ALA A 37 2.54 17.80 -3.96
N ALA A 38 3.44 18.04 -4.92
CA ALA A 38 4.57 17.16 -5.19
C ALA A 38 5.57 17.13 -4.02
N ALA A 39 5.95 18.29 -3.47
CA ALA A 39 6.84 18.37 -2.32
C ALA A 39 6.24 17.69 -1.08
N ALA A 40 4.95 17.90 -0.82
CA ALA A 40 4.24 17.24 0.26
C ALA A 40 4.18 15.71 0.07
N LEU A 41 3.92 15.25 -1.15
CA LEU A 41 3.95 13.82 -1.48
C LEU A 41 5.33 13.20 -1.26
N ASP A 42 6.39 13.87 -1.72
CA ASP A 42 7.76 13.38 -1.55
C ASP A 42 8.15 13.32 -0.07
N GLN A 43 7.67 14.27 0.74
CA GLN A 43 7.84 14.23 2.19
C GLN A 43 7.10 13.04 2.84
N VAL A 44 5.87 12.74 2.42
CA VAL A 44 5.16 11.53 2.90
C VAL A 44 5.90 10.27 2.49
N LEU A 45 6.36 10.17 1.24
CA LEU A 45 7.11 9.00 0.76
C LEU A 45 8.41 8.78 1.56
N ALA A 46 9.12 9.84 1.90
CA ALA A 46 10.34 9.77 2.71
C ALA A 46 10.10 9.34 4.16
N ASN A 47 8.90 9.55 4.70
CA ASN A 47 8.55 9.28 6.10
C ASN A 47 7.33 8.35 6.23
N ALA A 48 7.07 7.52 5.22
CA ALA A 48 5.84 6.73 5.12
C ALA A 48 5.67 5.74 6.29
N ASP A 49 6.78 5.35 6.92
CA ASP A 49 6.82 4.48 8.08
C ASP A 49 6.40 5.18 9.38
N THR A 50 6.43 6.50 9.49
CA THR A 50 5.91 7.25 10.64
C THR A 50 4.70 8.12 10.32
N THR A 51 4.22 8.10 9.07
CA THR A 51 3.04 8.86 8.63
C THR A 51 1.74 8.18 9.08
N SER A 52 0.75 8.98 9.45
CA SER A 52 -0.60 8.51 9.83
C SER A 52 -1.33 7.78 8.70
N ALA A 53 -2.25 6.86 9.03
CA ALA A 53 -3.01 6.13 8.02
C ALA A 53 -3.84 7.05 7.10
N SER A 54 -4.42 8.12 7.65
CA SER A 54 -5.21 9.09 6.88
C SER A 54 -4.34 9.85 5.88
N ALA A 55 -3.17 10.33 6.29
CA ALA A 55 -2.25 11.01 5.39
C ALA A 55 -1.69 10.07 4.31
N LEU A 56 -1.42 8.80 4.63
CA LEU A 56 -1.03 7.81 3.63
C LEU A 56 -2.13 7.62 2.56
N TYR A 57 -3.41 7.53 2.95
CA TYR A 57 -4.52 7.47 1.98
C TYR A 57 -4.63 8.74 1.11
N ILE A 58 -4.50 9.92 1.72
CA ILE A 58 -4.59 11.19 1.00
C ILE A 58 -3.41 11.33 0.02
N ALA A 59 -2.20 11.01 0.46
CA ALA A 59 -1.00 11.01 -0.35
C ALA A 59 -1.08 9.97 -1.49
N ALA A 60 -1.69 8.81 -1.27
CA ALA A 60 -1.97 7.85 -2.34
C ALA A 60 -2.87 8.45 -3.43
N GLY A 61 -3.89 9.24 -3.05
CA GLY A 61 -4.71 10.00 -3.99
C GLY A 61 -3.92 11.08 -4.75
N ALA A 62 -3.03 11.79 -4.05
CA ALA A 62 -2.14 12.78 -4.68
C ALA A 62 -1.16 12.13 -5.69
N ALA A 63 -0.55 11.00 -5.32
CA ALA A 63 0.31 10.22 -6.20
C ALA A 63 -0.43 9.71 -7.44
N LEU A 64 -1.67 9.25 -7.29
CA LEU A 64 -2.51 8.84 -8.42
C LEU A 64 -2.79 10.01 -9.37
N LYS A 65 -3.16 11.18 -8.85
CA LYS A 65 -3.37 12.41 -9.67
C LYS A 65 -2.09 12.85 -10.38
N ALA A 66 -0.92 12.64 -9.78
CA ALA A 66 0.38 12.94 -10.35
C ALA A 66 0.90 11.87 -11.33
N GLY A 67 0.13 10.81 -11.60
CA GLY A 67 0.55 9.71 -12.49
C GLY A 67 1.62 8.79 -11.90
N LYS A 68 1.97 8.93 -10.61
CA LYS A 68 2.93 8.08 -9.89
C LYS A 68 2.25 6.80 -9.40
N LEU A 69 1.82 5.94 -10.33
CA LEU A 69 0.91 4.83 -10.04
C LEU A 69 1.46 3.80 -9.02
N SER A 70 2.76 3.47 -9.10
CA SER A 70 3.39 2.54 -8.14
C SER A 70 3.48 3.13 -6.73
N ASP A 71 3.75 4.43 -6.59
CA ASP A 71 3.74 5.13 -5.30
C ASP A 71 2.32 5.21 -4.73
N ALA A 72 1.33 5.48 -5.57
CA ALA A 72 -0.07 5.47 -5.17
C ALA A 72 -0.49 4.09 -4.63
N GLY A 73 -0.12 3.01 -5.33
CA GLY A 73 -0.33 1.64 -4.86
C GLY A 73 0.35 1.36 -3.53
N PHE A 74 1.63 1.72 -3.41
CA PHE A 74 2.41 1.55 -2.17
C PHE A 74 1.73 2.26 -1.00
N LEU A 75 1.45 3.56 -1.13
CA LEU A 75 0.86 4.37 -0.06
C LEU A 75 -0.53 3.87 0.34
N PHE A 76 -1.36 3.47 -0.63
CA PHE A 76 -2.70 2.92 -0.35
C PHE A 76 -2.63 1.60 0.44
N TYR A 77 -1.73 0.69 0.05
CA TYR A 77 -1.56 -0.59 0.74
C TYR A 77 -0.87 -0.42 2.10
N ALA A 78 0.10 0.48 2.22
CA ALA A 78 0.71 0.87 3.48
C ALA A 78 -0.34 1.46 4.44
N ALA A 79 -1.23 2.32 3.96
CA ALA A 79 -2.31 2.90 4.75
C ALA A 79 -3.23 1.83 5.36
N ARG A 80 -3.58 0.78 4.60
CA ARG A 80 -4.41 -0.34 5.10
C ARG A 80 -3.73 -1.10 6.25
N ILE A 81 -2.45 -1.42 6.09
CA ILE A 81 -1.66 -2.08 7.15
C ILE A 81 -1.52 -1.13 8.34
N ARG A 82 -1.29 0.16 8.07
CA ARG A 82 -1.14 1.20 9.10
C ARG A 82 -2.42 1.38 9.91
N THR A 83 -3.60 1.35 9.29
CA THR A 83 -4.88 1.40 10.00
C THR A 83 -4.99 0.26 11.03
N ALA A 84 -4.67 -0.98 10.65
CA ALA A 84 -4.71 -2.11 11.57
C ALA A 84 -3.68 -1.99 12.70
N PHE A 85 -2.47 -1.52 12.37
CA PHE A 85 -1.40 -1.30 13.33
C PHE A 85 -1.78 -0.22 14.35
N ASP A 86 -2.22 0.94 13.87
CA ASP A 86 -2.60 2.06 14.70
C ASP A 86 -3.84 1.73 15.53
N GLN A 87 -4.79 0.94 15.03
CA GLN A 87 -5.94 0.47 15.82
C GLN A 87 -5.50 -0.43 16.99
N ALA A 88 -4.50 -1.28 16.78
CA ALA A 88 -3.95 -2.14 17.83
C ALA A 88 -3.13 -1.33 18.85
N LEU A 89 -2.37 -0.34 18.39
CA LEU A 89 -1.53 0.51 19.23
C LEU A 89 -2.32 1.59 19.99
N PHE A 90 -3.35 2.16 19.34
CA PHE A 90 -4.17 3.25 19.83
C PHE A 90 -5.67 2.93 19.67
N PRO A 91 -6.23 2.01 20.47
CA PRO A 91 -7.64 1.63 20.38
C PRO A 91 -8.56 2.87 20.42
N PRO A 92 -9.41 3.08 19.39
CA PRO A 92 -10.20 4.29 19.28
C PRO A 92 -11.20 4.42 20.43
N ARG A 93 -11.46 5.66 20.85
CA ARG A 93 -12.49 5.96 21.86
C ARG A 93 -13.90 5.81 21.28
N GLY A 94 -14.12 6.32 20.07
CA GLY A 94 -15.37 6.18 19.32
C GLY A 94 -15.67 4.74 18.90
N ALA A 95 -16.95 4.41 18.76
CA ALA A 95 -17.44 3.10 18.32
C ALA A 95 -18.60 3.26 17.33
N GLY A 96 -18.93 2.19 16.59
CA GLY A 96 -20.00 2.24 15.60
C GLY A 96 -19.76 3.32 14.54
N GLY A 97 -20.78 4.15 14.27
CA GLY A 97 -20.70 5.27 13.31
C GLY A 97 -19.69 6.36 13.69
N ASP A 98 -19.41 6.53 14.98
CA ASP A 98 -18.47 7.54 15.51
C ASP A 98 -17.02 7.04 15.55
N SER A 99 -16.77 5.81 15.09
CA SER A 99 -15.41 5.27 15.02
C SER A 99 -14.61 5.98 13.92
N PRO A 100 -13.37 6.43 14.17
CA PRO A 100 -12.50 7.02 13.14
C PRO A 100 -12.23 6.03 11.99
N LEU A 101 -12.39 4.73 12.25
CA LEU A 101 -12.24 3.68 11.24
C LEU A 101 -13.33 3.75 10.16
N VAL A 102 -14.49 4.36 10.44
CA VAL A 102 -15.54 4.58 9.43
C VAL A 102 -15.05 5.55 8.35
N ALA A 103 -14.45 6.67 8.76
CA ALA A 103 -13.89 7.65 7.83
C ALA A 103 -12.72 7.06 7.02
N LEU A 104 -11.82 6.31 7.67
CA LEU A 104 -10.74 5.60 6.97
C LEU A 104 -11.28 4.54 6.00
N GLY A 105 -12.34 3.83 6.37
CA GLY A 105 -13.03 2.88 5.48
C GLY A 105 -13.63 3.56 4.25
N ALA A 106 -14.23 4.74 4.43
CA ALA A 106 -14.74 5.55 3.31
C ALA A 106 -13.60 5.99 2.36
N LEU A 107 -12.48 6.48 2.90
CA LEU A 107 -11.29 6.81 2.11
C LEU A 107 -10.76 5.59 1.35
N GLN A 108 -10.64 4.44 2.03
CA GLN A 108 -10.19 3.19 1.42
C GLN A 108 -11.12 2.77 0.26
N PHE A 109 -12.44 2.85 0.46
CA PHE A 109 -13.41 2.50 -0.57
C PHE A 109 -13.34 3.45 -1.78
N GLN A 110 -13.41 4.77 -1.52
CA GLN A 110 -13.40 5.80 -2.54
C GLN A 110 -12.13 5.70 -3.39
N LEU A 111 -10.95 5.68 -2.76
CA LEU A 111 -9.69 5.60 -3.48
C LEU A 111 -9.48 4.22 -4.12
N GLY A 112 -9.81 3.14 -3.40
CA GLY A 112 -9.65 1.78 -3.89
C GLY A 112 -10.49 1.46 -5.13
N SER A 113 -11.63 2.14 -5.31
CA SER A 113 -12.51 1.97 -6.48
C SER A 113 -11.87 2.45 -7.79
N SER A 114 -11.05 3.49 -7.74
CA SER A 114 -10.35 4.06 -8.91
C SER A 114 -8.91 3.56 -9.03
N LEU A 115 -8.20 3.45 -7.90
CA LEU A 115 -6.79 3.05 -7.86
C LEU A 115 -6.59 1.58 -8.22
N ASN A 116 -7.32 0.63 -7.60
CA ASN A 116 -7.04 -0.79 -7.81
C ASN A 116 -7.22 -1.24 -9.27
N PRO A 117 -8.30 -0.87 -9.99
CA PRO A 117 -8.41 -1.21 -11.40
C PRO A 117 -7.25 -0.65 -12.24
N THR A 118 -6.89 0.62 -11.99
CA THR A 118 -5.80 1.32 -12.70
C THR A 118 -4.46 0.66 -12.42
N LEU A 119 -4.16 0.37 -11.15
CA LEU A 119 -2.92 -0.28 -10.72
C LEU A 119 -2.80 -1.70 -11.29
N MET A 120 -3.87 -2.50 -11.25
CA MET A 120 -3.86 -3.85 -11.79
C MET A 120 -3.78 -3.90 -13.33
N ALA A 121 -4.11 -2.80 -14.02
CA ALA A 121 -3.94 -2.68 -15.46
C ALA A 121 -2.48 -2.42 -15.88
N ASP A 122 -1.58 -2.16 -14.91
CA ASP A 122 -0.14 -2.07 -15.10
C ASP A 122 0.57 -3.08 -14.17
N PRO A 123 0.87 -4.29 -14.65
CA PRO A 123 1.54 -5.32 -13.86
C PRO A 123 2.88 -4.90 -13.26
N LYS A 124 3.63 -4.02 -13.94
CA LYS A 124 4.93 -3.53 -13.47
C LYS A 124 4.74 -2.55 -12.33
N ALA A 125 3.80 -1.61 -12.45
CA ALA A 125 3.48 -0.68 -11.37
C ALA A 125 2.91 -1.43 -10.14
N TYR A 126 2.04 -2.42 -10.37
CA TYR A 126 1.53 -3.28 -9.30
C TYR A 126 2.67 -4.01 -8.57
N ALA A 127 3.57 -4.67 -9.30
CA ALA A 127 4.72 -5.37 -8.72
C ALA A 127 5.62 -4.43 -7.91
N ALA A 128 5.93 -3.25 -8.46
CA ALA A 128 6.75 -2.25 -7.77
C ALA A 128 6.09 -1.76 -6.46
N ALA A 129 4.77 -1.56 -6.45
CA ALA A 129 4.03 -1.21 -5.24
C ALA A 129 4.12 -2.33 -4.18
N VAL A 130 3.94 -3.58 -4.60
CA VAL A 130 4.01 -4.75 -3.69
C VAL A 130 5.40 -4.90 -3.07
N GLU A 131 6.47 -4.75 -3.85
CA GLU A 131 7.84 -4.82 -3.31
C GLU A 131 8.13 -3.69 -2.31
N LYS A 132 7.64 -2.47 -2.57
CA LYS A 132 7.73 -1.36 -1.60
C LYS A 132 7.00 -1.69 -0.30
N VAL A 133 5.78 -2.22 -0.36
CA VAL A 133 5.01 -2.62 0.83
C VAL A 133 5.72 -3.73 1.62
N LYS A 134 6.33 -4.69 0.91
CA LYS A 134 7.07 -5.80 1.53
C LYS A 134 8.31 -5.32 2.29
N ALA A 135 9.02 -4.33 1.74
CA ALA A 135 10.17 -3.70 2.39
C ALA A 135 9.78 -2.74 3.52
N TRP A 136 8.56 -2.19 3.47
CA TRP A 136 8.08 -1.20 4.43
C TRP A 136 7.56 -1.83 5.74
N THR A 137 7.87 -1.18 6.86
CA THR A 137 7.40 -1.55 8.20
C THR A 137 6.94 -0.29 8.94
N PRO A 138 5.74 -0.26 9.54
CA PRO A 138 5.29 0.90 10.32
C PRO A 138 6.13 1.06 11.58
N ARG A 139 6.47 2.31 11.90
CA ARG A 139 7.06 2.76 13.16
C ARG A 139 6.17 3.80 13.83
N ALA A 140 6.13 3.79 15.15
CA ALA A 140 5.40 4.77 15.94
C ALA A 140 6.30 5.30 17.07
N PRO A 141 7.05 6.41 16.83
CA PRO A 141 7.82 7.06 17.88
C PRO A 141 6.93 7.51 19.05
N ASP A 142 7.53 7.91 20.17
CA ASP A 142 6.79 8.26 21.39
C ASP A 142 5.80 9.43 21.20
N ASP A 143 6.08 10.33 20.28
CA ASP A 143 5.24 11.47 19.92
C ASP A 143 4.23 11.18 18.79
N TYR A 144 4.24 9.98 18.21
CA TYR A 144 3.35 9.61 17.11
C TYR A 144 1.87 9.76 17.48
N GLN A 145 1.11 10.36 16.55
CA GLN A 145 -0.34 10.55 16.68
C GLN A 145 -1.06 9.80 15.54
N PRO A 146 -2.04 8.95 15.85
CA PRO A 146 -2.78 8.23 14.81
C PRO A 146 -3.81 9.12 14.09
N GLY A 147 -4.05 10.34 14.58
CA GLY A 147 -5.06 11.26 14.04
C GLY A 147 -6.47 11.04 14.60
N TRP A 148 -6.61 10.31 15.73
CA TRP A 148 -7.87 10.16 16.47
C TRP A 148 -7.64 10.10 17.98
N GLU A 149 -8.71 10.36 18.72
CA GLU A 149 -8.73 10.13 20.17
C GLU A 149 -8.78 8.64 20.49
N TYR A 150 -7.89 8.20 21.38
CA TYR A 150 -7.77 6.81 21.79
C TYR A 150 -7.95 6.65 23.30
N LYS A 151 -8.24 5.42 23.72
CA LYS A 151 -8.47 5.09 25.14
C LYS A 151 -7.17 5.06 25.93
N GLN A 152 -6.19 4.33 25.41
CA GLN A 152 -4.85 4.17 25.95
C GLN A 152 -3.88 3.80 24.82
N ARG A 153 -2.60 4.09 24.97
CA ARG A 153 -1.56 3.57 24.08
C ARG A 153 -1.10 2.21 24.59
N THR A 154 -1.15 1.18 23.76
CA THR A 154 -0.64 -0.15 24.10
C THR A 154 0.87 -0.22 23.84
N THR A 155 1.47 -1.41 23.90
CA THR A 155 2.91 -1.56 23.60
C THR A 155 3.13 -1.75 22.10
N LEU A 156 4.26 -1.26 21.60
CA LEU A 156 4.65 -1.44 20.19
C LEU A 156 4.68 -2.93 19.81
N LYS A 157 5.28 -3.78 20.66
CA LYS A 157 5.33 -5.23 20.48
C LYS A 157 3.95 -5.85 20.33
N ALA A 158 2.98 -5.46 21.16
CA ALA A 158 1.61 -5.98 21.08
C ALA A 158 0.93 -5.57 19.76
N ALA A 159 1.15 -4.35 19.28
CA ALA A 159 0.63 -3.90 18.00
C ALA A 159 1.28 -4.65 16.81
N GLU A 160 2.59 -4.85 16.84
CA GLU A 160 3.34 -5.64 15.85
C GLU A 160 2.86 -7.09 15.80
N ASP A 161 2.71 -7.74 16.96
CA ASP A 161 2.20 -9.11 17.06
C ASP A 161 0.76 -9.20 16.55
N ALA A 162 -0.08 -8.20 16.84
CA ALA A 162 -1.47 -8.16 16.38
C ALA A 162 -1.61 -8.08 14.85
N ILE A 163 -0.68 -7.41 14.16
CA ILE A 163 -0.75 -7.26 12.70
C ILE A 163 0.12 -8.25 11.92
N ARG A 164 0.99 -9.02 12.58
CA ARG A 164 1.97 -9.91 11.91
C ARG A 164 1.31 -10.81 10.87
N ASP A 165 0.29 -11.56 11.28
CA ASP A 165 -0.38 -12.53 10.40
C ASP A 165 -1.19 -11.83 9.31
N LEU A 166 -1.80 -10.68 9.63
CA LEU A 166 -2.51 -9.86 8.65
C LEU A 166 -1.56 -9.36 7.56
N ARG A 167 -0.41 -8.79 7.96
CA ARG A 167 0.62 -8.30 7.02
C ARG A 167 1.21 -9.44 6.19
N ALA A 168 1.53 -10.57 6.80
CA ALA A 168 2.07 -11.74 6.10
C ALA A 168 1.09 -12.24 5.01
N LYS A 169 -0.16 -12.50 5.38
CA LYS A 169 -1.21 -12.93 4.43
C LYS A 169 -1.46 -11.89 3.34
N PHE A 170 -1.45 -10.61 3.69
CA PHE A 170 -1.66 -9.53 2.74
C PHE A 170 -0.53 -9.45 1.71
N ILE A 171 0.73 -9.50 2.15
CA ILE A 171 1.91 -9.52 1.27
C ILE A 171 1.90 -10.78 0.41
N GLU A 172 1.61 -11.95 0.98
CA GLU A 172 1.53 -13.22 0.25
C GLU A 172 0.48 -13.16 -0.87
N GLN A 173 -0.73 -12.68 -0.56
CA GLN A 173 -1.81 -12.55 -1.54
C GLN A 173 -1.44 -11.58 -2.67
N MET A 174 -0.87 -10.43 -2.34
CA MET A 174 -0.44 -9.46 -3.35
C MET A 174 0.75 -9.94 -4.17
N GLY A 175 1.73 -10.60 -3.56
CA GLY A 175 2.89 -11.17 -4.26
C GLY A 175 2.49 -12.30 -5.21
N SER A 176 1.57 -13.15 -4.77
CA SER A 176 0.93 -14.19 -5.59
C SER A 176 0.24 -13.57 -6.82
N LEU A 177 -0.60 -12.56 -6.60
CA LEU A 177 -1.29 -11.88 -7.69
C LEU A 177 -0.31 -11.12 -8.61
N SER A 178 0.75 -10.51 -8.07
CA SER A 178 1.80 -9.86 -8.85
C SER A 178 2.50 -10.87 -9.78
N THR A 179 2.79 -12.07 -9.26
CA THR A 179 3.37 -13.16 -10.07
C THR A 179 2.45 -13.57 -11.22
N LEU A 180 1.15 -13.66 -10.96
CA LEU A 180 0.16 -13.96 -12.00
C LEU A 180 0.03 -12.82 -13.03
N LEU A 181 -0.07 -11.57 -12.58
CA LEU A 181 -0.23 -10.42 -13.49
C LEU A 181 1.00 -10.16 -14.36
N ASN A 182 2.20 -10.57 -13.94
CA ASN A 182 3.41 -10.48 -14.77
C ASN A 182 3.54 -11.62 -15.80
N ASP A 183 2.65 -12.63 -15.77
CA ASP A 183 2.54 -13.62 -16.84
C ASP A 183 1.70 -13.04 -17.99
N GLU A 184 2.31 -12.87 -19.18
CA GLU A 184 1.66 -12.18 -20.31
C GLU A 184 0.35 -12.84 -20.75
N ARG A 185 0.30 -14.18 -20.75
CA ARG A 185 -0.91 -14.94 -21.12
C ARG A 185 -1.99 -14.76 -20.09
N TYR A 186 -1.63 -14.84 -18.81
CA TYR A 186 -2.56 -14.60 -17.72
C TYR A 186 -3.12 -13.17 -17.78
N PHE A 187 -2.25 -12.17 -17.97
CA PHE A 187 -2.65 -10.77 -18.01
C PHE A 187 -3.56 -10.46 -19.20
N ALA A 188 -3.26 -11.01 -20.39
CA ALA A 188 -4.13 -10.88 -21.56
C ALA A 188 -5.55 -11.43 -21.26
N ALA A 189 -5.64 -12.63 -20.68
CA ALA A 189 -6.91 -13.22 -20.28
C ALA A 189 -7.62 -12.40 -19.18
N PHE A 190 -6.87 -11.94 -18.18
CA PHE A 190 -7.38 -11.09 -17.10
C PHE A 190 -8.01 -9.80 -17.62
N ARG A 191 -7.39 -9.15 -18.62
CA ARG A 191 -7.97 -7.96 -19.26
C ARG A 191 -9.28 -8.26 -19.97
N THR A 192 -9.41 -9.39 -20.65
CA THR A 192 -10.68 -9.83 -21.26
C THR A 192 -11.77 -10.00 -20.21
N VAL A 193 -11.45 -10.66 -19.09
CA VAL A 193 -12.37 -10.83 -17.94
C VAL A 193 -12.77 -9.49 -17.33
N GLN A 194 -11.82 -8.57 -17.12
CA GLN A 194 -12.12 -7.23 -16.62
C GLN A 194 -13.01 -6.44 -17.58
N LYS A 195 -12.72 -6.47 -18.89
CA LYS A 195 -13.51 -5.78 -19.91
C LYS A 195 -14.95 -6.30 -19.95
N PHE A 196 -15.14 -7.61 -19.83
CA PHE A 196 -16.48 -8.19 -19.73
C PHE A 196 -17.26 -7.71 -18.50
N ASN A 197 -16.62 -7.71 -17.33
CA ASN A 197 -17.29 -7.42 -16.05
C ASN A 197 -17.52 -5.92 -15.82
N ARG A 198 -16.61 -5.06 -16.31
CA ARG A 198 -16.59 -3.62 -15.97
C ARG A 198 -16.75 -2.71 -17.18
N GLY A 199 -16.56 -3.22 -18.39
CA GLY A 199 -16.69 -2.43 -19.61
C GLY A 199 -18.15 -2.07 -19.91
N PRO A 200 -18.38 -0.99 -20.68
CA PRO A 200 -19.69 -0.65 -21.18
C PRO A 200 -20.20 -1.77 -22.09
N ALA A 201 -21.52 -1.97 -22.15
CA ALA A 201 -22.12 -3.11 -22.86
C ALA A 201 -21.67 -3.22 -24.32
N THR A 202 -21.43 -2.09 -25.00
CA THR A 202 -20.97 -2.00 -26.39
C THR A 202 -19.53 -2.46 -26.60
N GLU A 203 -18.71 -2.52 -25.54
CA GLU A 203 -17.31 -2.92 -25.63
C GLU A 203 -17.02 -4.29 -25.00
N ARG A 204 -18.03 -4.91 -24.37
CA ARG A 204 -17.86 -6.21 -23.71
C ARG A 204 -17.49 -7.26 -24.76
N PRO A 205 -16.46 -8.09 -24.51
CA PRO A 205 -16.18 -9.22 -25.36
C PRO A 205 -17.38 -10.19 -25.36
N PRO A 206 -17.53 -11.03 -26.40
CA PRO A 206 -18.56 -12.06 -26.41
C PRO A 206 -18.35 -13.04 -25.25
N ARG A 207 -19.43 -13.70 -24.82
CA ARG A 207 -19.39 -14.63 -23.68
C ARG A 207 -18.36 -15.75 -23.87
N GLU A 208 -18.22 -16.27 -25.08
CA GLU A 208 -17.22 -17.29 -25.43
C GLU A 208 -15.78 -16.84 -25.13
N ALA A 209 -15.43 -15.59 -25.46
CA ALA A 209 -14.10 -15.04 -25.19
C ALA A 209 -13.85 -14.86 -23.68
N TYR A 210 -14.88 -14.49 -22.92
CA TYR A 210 -14.82 -14.45 -21.46
C TYR A 210 -14.57 -15.84 -20.84
N ASP A 211 -15.31 -16.85 -21.28
CA ASP A 211 -15.17 -18.21 -20.77
C ASP A 211 -13.79 -18.82 -21.13
N ALA A 212 -13.29 -18.57 -22.35
CA ALA A 212 -11.95 -18.96 -22.77
C ALA A 212 -10.84 -18.27 -21.95
N ALA A 213 -11.02 -16.99 -21.64
CA ALA A 213 -10.11 -16.25 -20.78
C ALA A 213 -10.09 -16.79 -19.35
N LEU A 214 -11.26 -17.08 -18.76
CA LEU A 214 -11.34 -17.72 -17.44
C LEU A 214 -10.63 -19.09 -17.42
N LYS A 215 -10.83 -19.90 -18.45
CA LYS A 215 -10.14 -21.19 -18.60
C LYS A 215 -8.61 -20.99 -18.60
N THR A 216 -8.12 -20.06 -19.41
CA THR A 216 -6.69 -19.72 -19.49
C THR A 216 -6.14 -19.28 -18.12
N MET A 217 -6.87 -18.40 -17.40
CA MET A 217 -6.45 -17.98 -16.06
C MET A 217 -6.37 -19.15 -15.08
N ARG A 218 -7.38 -20.03 -15.04
CA ARG A 218 -7.39 -21.21 -14.15
C ARG A 218 -6.27 -22.20 -14.47
N GLU A 219 -6.00 -22.43 -15.74
CA GLU A 219 -4.88 -23.28 -16.17
C GLU A 219 -3.55 -22.74 -15.63
N ILE A 220 -3.30 -21.44 -15.76
CA ILE A 220 -2.07 -20.81 -15.28
C ILE A 220 -2.00 -20.79 -13.75
N GLU A 221 -3.09 -20.47 -13.06
CA GLU A 221 -3.19 -20.56 -11.59
C GLU A 221 -2.84 -21.97 -11.09
N THR A 222 -3.34 -23.00 -11.78
CA THR A 222 -3.06 -24.42 -11.47
C THR A 222 -1.60 -24.77 -11.72
N VAL A 223 -1.06 -24.42 -12.90
CA VAL A 223 0.34 -24.72 -13.27
C VAL A 223 1.33 -24.04 -12.32
N LYS A 224 1.06 -22.80 -11.90
CA LYS A 224 1.94 -22.09 -10.96
C LYS A 224 1.69 -22.47 -9.49
N GLY A 225 0.61 -23.18 -9.19
CA GLY A 225 0.21 -23.48 -7.81
C GLY A 225 -0.18 -22.22 -7.02
N ILE A 226 -0.64 -21.17 -7.70
CA ILE A 226 -0.98 -19.87 -7.10
C ILE A 226 -2.48 -19.62 -7.28
N PRO A 227 -3.27 -19.57 -6.19
CA PRO A 227 -4.71 -19.29 -6.31
C PRO A 227 -4.95 -17.83 -6.70
N GLY A 228 -5.57 -17.60 -7.86
CA GLY A 228 -5.97 -16.27 -8.33
C GLY A 228 -7.48 -16.05 -8.29
N PRO A 229 -8.01 -14.99 -8.94
CA PRO A 229 -9.44 -14.74 -9.01
C PRO A 229 -10.23 -15.81 -9.76
N ALA A 230 -9.66 -16.50 -10.75
CA ALA A 230 -10.43 -17.43 -11.59
C ALA A 230 -10.74 -18.76 -10.87
N SER A 231 -9.88 -19.21 -9.96
CA SER A 231 -10.12 -20.36 -9.07
C SER A 231 -11.24 -20.13 -8.05
N ARG A 232 -11.64 -18.88 -7.78
CA ARG A 232 -12.70 -18.55 -6.80
C ARG A 232 -14.10 -18.47 -7.41
N VAL A 233 -14.19 -18.41 -8.74
CA VAL A 233 -15.47 -18.40 -9.44
C VAL A 233 -16.02 -19.83 -9.43
N LYS A 234 -17.03 -20.08 -8.59
CA LYS A 234 -17.80 -21.34 -8.62
C LYS A 234 -18.42 -21.50 -10.01
N GLY A 235 -18.18 -22.65 -10.64
CA GLY A 235 -18.76 -23.03 -11.92
C GLY A 235 -20.24 -23.35 -11.80
#